data_AF-A0A2E7Q1X1-F1
#
_entry.id   AF-A0A2E7Q1X1-F1
#
_cell.length_a   1.000
_cell.length_b   1.000
_cell.length_c   1.000
_cell.angle_alpha   90.00
_cell.angle_beta   90.00
_cell.angle_gamma   90.00
#
_symmetry.space_group_name_H-M   'P 1'
#
loop_
_entity.id
_entity.type
_entity.pdbx_description
1 polymer ?
#
loop_
_entity_poly.entity_id
_entity_poly.type
_entity_poly.pdbx_seq_one_letter_code
_entity_poly.pdbx_strand_id
1 'polypeptide(L)' 'MKRYEPKILTFSPTEEGSMEKVEDILFTYTIEGWEIISATQMQGLQPILTVVLQREISEEEYKKIMEKRA' A
#
# COMPACT_ATOMS: atom_id res chain seq x y z
N MET A 1 -9.40 16.71 -13.27
CA MET A 1 -8.76 15.40 -13.53
C MET A 1 -8.56 14.74 -12.18
N LYS A 2 -9.01 13.50 -11.97
CA LYS A 2 -8.77 12.79 -10.70
C LYS A 2 -7.27 12.54 -10.52
N ARG A 3 -6.75 12.74 -9.31
CA ARG A 3 -5.35 12.47 -8.96
C ARG A 3 -5.31 11.39 -7.91
N TYR A 4 -4.30 10.53 -8.00
CA TYR A 4 -4.12 9.42 -7.08
C TYR A 4 -2.74 9.46 -6.47
N GLU A 5 -2.67 9.18 -5.17
CA GLU A 5 -1.42 8.93 -4.47
C GLU A 5 -1.13 7.43 -4.47
N PRO A 6 0.01 6.99 -5.06
CA PRO A 6 0.41 5.59 -5.00
C PRO A 6 1.18 5.30 -3.71
N LYS A 7 1.00 4.11 -3.15
CA LYS A 7 1.79 3.57 -2.04
C LYS A 7 2.10 2.10 -2.27
N ILE A 8 3.34 1.69 -1.98
CA ILE A 8 3.81 0.31 -2.13
C ILE A 8 4.13 -0.22 -0.75
N LEU A 9 3.56 -1.37 -0.40
CA LEU A 9 3.86 -2.13 0.81
C LEU A 9 4.50 -3.45 0.41
N THR A 10 5.56 -3.84 1.09
CA THR A 10 6.24 -5.11 0.88
C THR A 10 6.34 -5.84 2.20
N PHE A 11 5.90 -7.09 2.20
CA PHE A 11 5.83 -7.96 3.36
C PHE A 11 6.65 -9.22 3.09
N SER A 12 7.29 -9.75 4.13
CA SER A 12 8.02 -11.03 4.08
C SER A 12 7.44 -11.99 5.12
N PRO A 13 6.24 -12.56 4.87
CA PRO A 13 5.55 -13.42 5.83
C PRO A 13 6.25 -14.78 5.94
N THR A 14 7.26 -14.86 6.82
CA THR A 14 8.11 -16.06 7.00
C THR A 14 7.71 -16.92 8.19
N GLU A 15 6.84 -16.43 9.07
CA GLU A 15 6.44 -17.07 10.34
C GLU A 15 4.92 -17.31 10.41
N GLU A 16 4.48 -18.25 11.24
CA GLU A 16 3.04 -18.45 11.52
C GLU A 16 2.42 -17.17 12.11
N GLY A 17 1.21 -16.81 11.65
CA GLY A 17 0.54 -15.56 12.03
C GLY A 17 1.05 -14.31 11.31
N SER A 18 2.07 -14.43 10.44
CA SER A 18 2.57 -13.27 9.68
C SER A 18 1.57 -12.78 8.63
N MET A 19 0.74 -13.66 8.05
CA MET A 19 -0.31 -13.21 7.12
C MET A 19 -1.45 -12.47 7.80
N GLU A 20 -1.88 -12.89 8.99
CA GLU A 20 -2.91 -12.16 9.75
C GLU A 20 -2.46 -10.71 10.04
N LYS A 21 -1.18 -10.53 10.43
CA LYS A 21 -0.60 -9.18 10.59
C LYS A 21 -0.60 -8.37 9.30
N VAL A 22 -0.35 -9.02 8.16
CA VAL A 22 -0.44 -8.34 6.85
C VAL A 22 -1.87 -7.91 6.58
N GLU A 23 -2.85 -8.78 6.83
CA GLU A 23 -4.27 -8.46 6.67
C GLU A 23 -4.70 -7.30 7.57
N ASP A 24 -4.28 -7.27 8.84
CA ASP A 24 -4.56 -6.16 9.77
C ASP A 24 -3.99 -4.82 9.26
N ILE A 25 -2.76 -4.84 8.73
CA ILE A 25 -2.11 -3.65 8.15
C ILE A 25 -2.90 -3.19 6.92
N LEU A 26 -3.25 -4.10 6.02
CA LEU A 26 -4.01 -3.78 4.83
C LEU A 26 -5.41 -3.24 5.18
N PHE A 27 -6.07 -3.84 6.16
CA PHE A 27 -7.37 -3.40 6.67
C PHE A 27 -7.31 -1.98 7.23
N THR A 28 -6.24 -1.63 7.94
CA THR A 28 -6.04 -0.26 8.42
C THR A 28 -5.98 0.73 7.25
N TYR A 29 -5.24 0.40 6.19
CA TYR A 29 -5.18 1.24 5.00
C TYR A 29 -6.52 1.36 4.27
N THR A 30 -7.30 0.28 4.17
CA THR A 30 -8.60 0.34 3.52
C THR A 30 -9.60 1.19 4.29
N ILE A 31 -9.58 1.17 5.63
CA ILE A 31 -10.38 2.10 6.46
C ILE A 31 -9.97 3.56 6.21
N GLU A 32 -8.68 3.83 6.02
CA GLU A 32 -8.17 5.17 5.69
C GLU A 32 -8.47 5.62 4.24
N GLY A 33 -9.24 4.84 3.48
CA GLY A 33 -9.65 5.17 2.12
C GLY A 33 -8.62 4.82 1.04
N TRP A 34 -7.64 3.96 1.36
CA TRP A 34 -6.76 3.38 0.35
C TRP A 34 -7.40 2.17 -0.31
N GLU A 35 -7.24 2.06 -1.62
CA GLU A 35 -7.70 0.95 -2.44
C GLU A 35 -6.51 0.10 -2.87
N ILE A 36 -6.62 -1.23 -2.75
CA ILE A 36 -5.64 -2.17 -3.28
C ILE A 36 -5.85 -2.30 -4.79
N ILE A 37 -4.85 -1.91 -5.58
CA ILE A 37 -4.90 -2.02 -7.05
C ILE A 37 -4.11 -3.21 -7.59
N SER A 38 -3.13 -3.69 -6.84
CA SER A 38 -2.34 -4.85 -7.22
C SER A 38 -1.78 -5.53 -5.98
N ALA A 39 -1.77 -6.85 -6.00
CA ALA A 39 -1.09 -7.66 -5.00
C ALA A 39 -0.33 -8.77 -5.74
N THR A 40 0.97 -8.85 -5.50
CA THR A 40 1.87 -9.81 -6.13
C THR A 40 2.60 -10.58 -5.05
N GLN A 41 2.39 -11.89 -5.01
CA GLN A 41 3.12 -12.79 -4.15
C GLN A 41 4.21 -13.51 -4.95
N MET A 42 5.47 -13.29 -4.59
CA MET A 42 6.60 -14.03 -5.12
C MET A 42 6.89 -15.22 -4.20
N GLN A 43 6.75 -16.42 -4.75
CA GLN A 43 7.11 -17.66 -4.07
C GLN A 43 8.57 -18.00 -4.43
N GLY A 44 9.46 -17.91 -3.44
CA GLY A 44 10.88 -18.21 -3.54
C GLY A 44 11.43 -18.66 -2.19
N LEU A 45 12.75 -18.58 -1.97
CA LEU A 45 13.37 -18.93 -0.68
C LEU A 45 12.81 -18.12 0.51
N GLN A 46 12.33 -16.91 0.25
CA GLN A 46 11.55 -16.12 1.18
C GLN A 46 10.27 -15.68 0.47
N PRO A 47 9.07 -16.00 0.99
CA PRO A 47 7.85 -15.46 0.43
C PRO A 47 7.85 -13.94 0.59
N ILE A 48 7.60 -13.23 -0.51
CA ILE A 48 7.44 -11.78 -0.51
C ILE A 48 6.06 -11.46 -1.07
N LEU A 49 5.27 -10.70 -0.31
CA LEU A 49 4.00 -10.14 -0.77
C LEU A 49 4.18 -8.63 -0.97
N THR A 50 4.02 -8.16 -2.20
CA THR A 50 4.02 -6.74 -2.52
C THR A 50 2.61 -6.30 -2.86
N VAL A 51 2.11 -5.29 -2.17
CA VAL A 51 0.79 -4.70 -2.38
C VAL A 51 0.95 -3.25 -2.82
N VAL A 52 0.26 -2.90 -3.90
CA VAL A 52 0.16 -1.54 -4.41
C VAL A 52 -1.21 -1.00 -4.02
N LEU A 53 -1.18 0.10 -3.28
CA LEU A 53 -2.32 0.86 -2.83
C LEU A 53 -2.41 2.17 -3.61
N GLN A 54 -3.63 2.67 -3.82
CA GLN A 54 -3.88 4.02 -4.29
C GLN A 54 -4.94 4.69 -3.42
N ARG A 55 -4.89 6.01 -3.28
CA ARG A 55 -6.04 6.78 -2.78
C ARG A 55 -6.26 8.00 -3.65
N GLU A 56 -7.52 8.41 -3.82
CA GLU A 56 -7.85 9.67 -4.48
C GLU A 56 -7.38 10.83 -3.60
N ILE A 57 -6.74 11.84 -4.19
CA ILE A 57 -6.23 13.03 -3.48
C ILE A 57 -6.77 14.31 -4.09
N SER A 58 -7.01 15.30 -3.24
CA SER A 58 -7.40 16.65 -3.68
C SER A 58 -6.24 17.38 -4.36
N GLU A 59 -6.54 18.46 -5.09
CA GLU A 59 -5.50 19.29 -5.70
C GLU A 59 -4.63 20.02 -4.65
N GLU A 60 -5.19 20.34 -3.49
CA GLU A 60 -4.45 20.94 -2.37
C GLU A 60 -3.45 19.95 -1.77
N GLU A 61 -3.86 18.70 -1.55
CA GLU A 61 -2.97 17.64 -1.08
C GLU A 61 -1.87 17.34 -2.09
N TYR A 62 -2.21 17.30 -3.38
CA TYR A 62 -1.23 17.12 -4.45
C TYR A 62 -0.16 18.21 -4.42
N LYS A 63 -0.54 19.48 -4.29
CA LYS A 63 0.41 20.60 -4.18
C LYS A 63 1.35 20.42 -3.00
N LYS A 64 0.80 20.10 -1.81
CA LYS A 64 1.60 19.84 -0.60
C LYS A 64 2.58 18.67 -0.77
N ILE A 65 2.17 17.60 -1.45
CA ILE A 65 3.04 16.44 -1.73
C ILE A 65 4.17 16.84 -2.68
N MET A 66 3.88 17.62 -3.71
CA MET A 66 4.89 18.09 -4.67
C MET A 66 5.87 19.07 -4.04
N GLU A 67 5.41 19.98 -3.19
CA GLU A 67 6.26 20.93 -2.47
C GLU A 67 7.19 20.25 -1.45
N LYS A 68 6.77 19.14 -0.83
CA LYS A 68 7.64 18.33 0.05
C LYS A 68 8.70 17.51 -0.70
N ARG A 69 8.50 17.29 -2.01
CA ARG A 69 9.42 16.51 -2.86
C ARG A 69 10.40 17.38 -3.64
N ALA A 70 10.17 18.69 -3.71
CA ALA A 70 11.07 19.69 -4.28
C ALA A 70 12.10 20.17 -3.24
#